data_AF-A0A6M8BA76-F1
#
_entry.id   AF-A0A6M8BA76-F1
#
_cell.length_a   1.000
_cell.length_b   1.000
_cell.length_c   1.000
_cell.angle_alpha   90.00
_cell.angle_beta   90.00
_cell.angle_gamma   90.00
#
_symmetry.space_group_name_H-M   'P 1'
#
loop_
_entity.id
_entity.type
_entity.pdbx_description
1 polymer ?
#
loop_
_entity_poly.entity_id
_entity_poly.type
_entity_poly.pdbx_seq_one_letter_code
_entity_poly.pdbx_strand_id
1 'polypeptide(L)' 'MSASAAGGPRRRRVVLLSPQDAARVARGEMTEEDEENARRRGIDALTEARARREDAPGGGSANDARLRAEVPPHWS' A
#
# COMPACT_ATOMS: atom_id res chain seq x y z
N MET A 1 17.04 23.18 14.81
CA MET A 1 15.67 23.19 15.38
C MET A 1 14.90 22.07 14.69
N SER A 2 14.68 20.94 15.36
CA SER A 2 14.00 19.78 14.76
C SER A 2 12.51 20.05 14.62
N ALA A 3 11.97 19.92 13.40
CA ALA A 3 10.54 19.93 13.15
C ALA A 3 9.95 18.60 13.62
N SER A 4 9.13 18.65 14.67
CA SER A 4 8.28 17.54 15.07
C SER A 4 7.24 17.30 13.97
N ALA A 5 7.32 16.16 13.29
CA ALA A 5 6.32 15.75 12.32
C ALA A 5 4.99 15.54 13.05
N ALA A 6 4.05 16.47 12.86
CA ALA A 6 2.70 16.40 13.41
C ALA A 6 1.97 15.17 12.84
N GLY A 7 2.06 14.05 13.55
CA GLY A 7 1.31 12.84 13.22
C GLY A 7 -0.17 13.09 13.48
N GLY A 8 -0.98 13.09 12.43
CA GLY A 8 -2.44 13.10 12.54
C GLY A 8 -2.98 11.92 13.36
N PRO A 9 -4.25 11.95 13.77
CA PRO A 9 -4.83 10.95 14.65
C PRO A 9 -4.66 9.53 14.06
N ARG A 10 -3.93 8.68 14.80
CA ARG A 10 -3.74 7.27 14.44
C ARG A 10 -5.10 6.57 14.42
N ARG A 11 -5.57 6.20 13.23
CA ARG A 11 -6.77 5.37 13.08
C ARG A 11 -6.48 3.99 13.66
N ARG A 12 -7.19 3.61 14.72
CA ARG A 12 -7.16 2.24 15.25
C ARG A 12 -8.07 1.37 14.40
N ARG A 13 -7.50 0.34 13.77
CA ARG A 13 -8.25 -0.69 13.07
C ARG A 13 -8.49 -1.84 14.04
N VAL A 14 -9.76 -2.26 14.16
CA VAL A 14 -10.15 -3.46 14.90
C VAL A 14 -10.50 -4.52 13.86
N VAL A 15 -9.87 -5.69 13.96
CA VAL A 15 -10.06 -6.82 13.07
C VAL A 15 -10.51 -8.01 13.92
N LEU A 16 -11.49 -8.77 13.43
CA LEU A 16 -11.90 -10.02 14.06
C LEU A 16 -10.94 -11.11 13.60
N LEU A 17 -10.20 -11.69 14.54
CA LEU A 17 -9.26 -12.79 14.28
C LEU A 17 -9.94 -14.15 14.52
N SER A 18 -9.49 -15.18 13.81
CA SER A 18 -9.81 -16.57 14.19
C SER A 18 -9.28 -16.85 15.60
N PRO A 19 -9.86 -17.79 16.37
CA PRO A 19 -9.35 -18.14 17.69
C PRO A 19 -7.88 -18.58 17.67
N GLN A 20 -7.46 -19.26 16.60
CA GLN A 20 -6.11 -19.75 16.42
C GLN A 20 -5.12 -18.60 16.17
N ASP A 21 -5.49 -17.66 15.30
CA ASP A 21 -4.69 -16.45 15.03
C ASP A 21 -4.63 -15.54 16.25
N ALA A 22 -5.71 -15.42 17.01
CA ALA A 22 -5.71 -14.65 18.26
C ALA A 22 -4.68 -15.22 19.27
N ALA A 23 -4.60 -16.55 19.40
CA ALA A 23 -3.62 -17.20 20.26
C ALA A 23 -2.17 -17.03 19.75
N ARG A 24 -1.96 -17.09 18.42
CA ARG A 24 -0.67 -16.81 17.77
C ARG A 24 -0.22 -15.37 18.04
N VAL A 25 -1.09 -14.39 17.75
CA VAL A 25 -0.82 -12.96 17.96
C VAL A 25 -0.55 -12.66 19.44
N ALA A 26 -1.26 -13.31 20.37
CA ALA A 26 -0.99 -13.17 21.80
C ALA A 26 0.41 -13.66 22.22
N ARG A 27 0.98 -14.63 21.49
CA ARG A 27 2.39 -15.07 21.65
C ARG A 27 3.39 -14.21 20.87
N GLY A 28 2.92 -13.21 20.10
CA GLY A 28 3.75 -12.40 19.22
C GLY A 28 4.08 -13.06 17.88
N GLU A 29 3.41 -14.16 17.54
CA GLU A 29 3.53 -14.81 16.24
C GLU A 29 2.66 -14.11 15.18
N MET A 30 2.99 -14.31 13.91
CA MET A 30 2.19 -13.81 12.80
C MET A 30 0.92 -14.66 12.60
N THR A 31 -0.13 -14.03 12.06
CA THR A 31 -1.32 -14.76 11.62
C THR A 31 -0.99 -15.60 10.39
N GLU A 32 -1.76 -16.66 10.18
CA GLU A 32 -1.61 -17.48 8.96
C GLU A 32 -1.86 -16.65 7.69
N GLU A 33 -2.86 -15.76 7.73
CA GLU A 33 -3.18 -14.85 6.64
C GLU A 33 -2.02 -13.88 6.34
N ASP A 34 -1.35 -13.34 7.36
CA ASP A 34 -0.20 -12.46 7.15
C ASP A 34 1.00 -13.21 6.55
N GLU A 35 1.26 -14.45 7.01
CA GLU A 35 2.29 -15.31 6.44
C GLU A 35 2.00 -15.64 4.97
N GLU A 36 0.76 -15.97 4.63
CA GLU A 36 0.36 -16.25 3.26
C GLU A 36 0.41 -14.99 2.38
N ASN A 37 -0.04 -13.84 2.89
CA ASN A 37 0.08 -12.56 2.20
C ASN A 37 1.54 -12.20 1.91
N ALA A 38 2.46 -12.46 2.84
CA ALA A 38 3.88 -12.26 2.61
C ALA A 38 4.41 -13.14 1.46
N ARG A 39 4.01 -14.42 1.41
CA ARG A 39 4.35 -15.33 0.29
C ARG A 39 3.80 -14.81 -1.04
N ARG A 40 2.53 -14.38 -1.06
CA ARG A 40 1.86 -13.87 -2.27
C ARG A 40 2.49 -12.59 -2.80
N ARG A 41 2.85 -11.66 -1.91
CA ARG A 41 3.47 -10.38 -2.29
C ARG A 41 4.80 -10.54 -3.01
N GLY A 42 5.54 -11.62 -2.77
CA GLY A 42 6.79 -11.90 -3.47
C GLY A 42 6.64 -12.15 -4.99
N ILE A 43 5.42 -12.41 -5.48
CA ILE A 43 5.13 -12.76 -6.88
C ILE A 43 4.19 -11.73 -7.53
N ASP A 44 3.75 -10.72 -6.78
CA ASP A 44 2.77 -9.76 -7.29
C ASP A 44 3.43 -8.70 -8.19
N ALA A 45 3.23 -8.86 -9.50
CA ALA A 45 3.70 -7.94 -10.53
C ALA A 45 3.23 -6.49 -10.29
N LEU A 46 2.05 -6.29 -9.67
CA LEU A 46 1.58 -4.94 -9.34
C LEU A 46 2.39 -4.33 -8.20
N THR A 47 2.70 -5.13 -7.17
CA THR A 47 3.57 -4.72 -6.06
C THR A 47 5.00 -4.42 -6.55
N GLU A 48 5.54 -5.24 -7.45
CA GLU A 48 6.86 -4.99 -8.07
C GLU A 48 6.86 -3.70 -8.90
N ALA A 49 5.84 -3.50 -9.74
CA ALA A 49 5.70 -2.29 -10.54
C ALA A 49 5.54 -1.03 -9.67
N ARG A 50 4.85 -1.12 -8.52
CA ARG A 50 4.73 -0.02 -7.55
C ARG A 50 6.07 0.30 -6.90
N ALA A 51 6.81 -0.70 -6.41
CA ALA A 51 8.14 -0.49 -5.84
C ALA A 51 9.08 0.18 -6.86
N ARG A 52 9.10 -0.31 -8.10
CA ARG A 52 9.88 0.29 -9.19
C ARG A 52 9.48 1.74 -9.50
N ARG A 53 8.20 2.08 -9.34
CA ARG A 53 7.69 3.44 -9.59
C ARG A 53 8.00 4.41 -8.45
N GLU A 54 8.12 3.91 -7.21
CA GLU A 54 8.59 4.72 -6.07
C GLU A 54 10.08 5.08 -6.22
N ASP A 55 10.88 4.18 -6.80
CA ASP A 55 12.31 4.40 -7.08
C ASP A 55 12.60 5.22 -8.35
N ALA A 56 11.60 5.43 -9.22
CA ALA A 56 11.77 6.13 -10.49
C ALA A 56 11.28 7.59 -10.43
N PRO A 57 12.17 8.60 -10.50
CA PRO A 57 11.75 9.99 -10.56
C PRO A 57 11.05 10.28 -11.90
N GLY A 58 9.77 10.64 -11.86
CA GLY A 58 9.06 11.29 -12.98
C GLY A 58 8.14 10.41 -13.84
N GLY A 59 7.94 9.12 -13.52
CA GLY A 59 7.16 8.21 -14.38
C GLY A 59 5.64 8.45 -14.43
N GLY A 60 5.08 9.31 -13.56
CA GLY A 60 3.64 9.54 -13.49
C GLY A 60 3.10 10.69 -14.32
N SER A 61 3.80 11.82 -14.33
CA SER A 61 3.26 13.06 -14.90
C SER A 61 3.21 13.02 -16.43
N ALA A 62 4.11 12.29 -17.09
CA ALA A 62 4.15 12.22 -18.54
C ALA A 62 2.93 11.48 -19.13
N ASN A 63 2.54 10.36 -18.52
CA ASN A 63 1.36 9.62 -18.99
C ASN A 63 0.07 10.41 -18.69
N ASP A 64 -0.03 11.01 -17.50
CA ASP A 64 -1.19 11.83 -17.13
C ASP A 64 -1.31 13.07 -18.03
N ALA A 65 -0.19 13.69 -18.41
CA ALA A 65 -0.17 14.82 -19.34
C ALA A 65 -0.62 14.40 -20.75
N ARG A 66 -0.14 13.25 -21.25
CA ARG A 66 -0.58 12.71 -22.54
C ARG A 66 -2.07 12.38 -22.53
N LEU A 67 -2.54 11.67 -21.50
CA LEU A 67 -3.95 11.32 -21.37
C LEU A 67 -4.84 12.56 -21.32
N ARG A 68 -4.43 13.61 -20.57
CA ARG A 68 -5.15 14.89 -20.53
C ARG A 68 -5.17 15.62 -21.86
N ALA A 69 -4.12 15.53 -22.66
CA ALA A 69 -4.09 16.12 -24.00
C ALA A 69 -5.03 15.42 -24.99
N GLU A 70 -5.33 14.15 -24.75
CA GLU A 70 -6.21 13.32 -25.59
C GLU A 70 -7.68 13.36 -25.14
N VAL A 71 -8.02 13.99 -24.00
CA VAL A 71 -9.41 14.06 -23.51
C VAL A 71 -10.26 14.94 -24.43
N PRO A 72 -11.37 14.40 -24.99
CA PRO A 72 -12.31 15.18 -25.76
C PRO A 72 -12.96 16.32 -24.95
N PRO A 73 -13.24 17.48 -25.57
CA PRO A 73 -13.69 18.68 -24.86
C PRO A 73 -15.06 18.56 -24.17
N HIS A 74 -15.86 17.55 -24.51
CA HIS A 74 -17.19 17.31 -23.92
C HIS A 74 -17.16 16.41 -22.67
N TRP A 75 -15.96 15.94 -22.25
CA TRP A 75 -15.76 15.18 -21.02
C TRP A 75 -15.10 15.99 -19.89
N SER A 76 -14.78 17.27 -20.16
CA SER A 76 -14.21 18.20 -19.18
C SER A 76 -15.26 18.78 -18.23
#